data_AF-A0A2A2L3V1-F1
#
_entry.id   AF-A0A2A2L3V1-F1
#
_cell.length_a   1.000
_cell.length_b   1.000
_cell.length_c   1.000
_cell.angle_alpha   90.00
_cell.angle_beta   90.00
_cell.angle_gamma   90.00
#
_symmetry.space_group_name_H-M   'P 1'
#
loop_
_entity.id
_entity.type
_entity.pdbx_description
1 polymer ?
#
loop_
_entity_poly.entity_id
_entity_poly.type
_entity_poly.pdbx_seq_one_letter_code
_entity_poly.pdbx_strand_id
1 'polypeptide(L)'
;MFPLFPLLLILPTSAFVRTENRSVSDSSGVLFSPNYPDNYDDNLDQFTTITVPVGNSVILTFLDFFTEQDYDHVDIYDGGDTTKNPDFVFSGDAAGSALNLTSNIVVIRFSTDMIGVARGFAIEWDPNPKDKPFQVKNSCEPAPKNSTFGLITSPNFPYNYPNNIQCNYLITTTKSRYSGTPGFFSVNSTGSSLFIVFSSDLQNSYSGFSALFESID
;
A
#
# COMPACT_ATOMS: atom_id res chain seq x y z
N MET A 1 -1.05 -58.07 31.15
CA MET A 1 -2.20 -57.28 30.67
C MET A 1 -1.67 -55.86 30.45
N PHE A 2 -1.24 -55.55 29.23
CA PHE A 2 -0.73 -54.23 28.87
C PHE A 2 -1.92 -53.36 28.44
N PRO A 3 -2.05 -52.10 28.90
CA PRO A 3 -3.12 -51.24 28.45
C PRO A 3 -2.88 -50.85 26.98
N LEU A 4 -3.89 -51.08 26.16
CA LEU A 4 -3.98 -50.54 24.80
C LEU A 4 -4.11 -49.01 24.91
N PHE A 5 -3.10 -48.28 24.45
CA PHE A 5 -3.25 -46.86 24.15
C PHE A 5 -4.12 -46.71 22.90
N PRO A 6 -5.08 -45.77 22.88
CA PRO A 6 -5.83 -45.49 21.67
C PRO A 6 -4.86 -44.96 20.61
N LEU A 7 -4.91 -45.55 19.43
CA LEU A 7 -4.21 -45.06 18.24
C LEU A 7 -4.72 -43.64 17.98
N LEU A 8 -3.90 -42.64 18.33
CA LEU A 8 -4.18 -41.25 18.01
C LEU A 8 -4.11 -41.12 16.49
N LEU A 9 -5.27 -41.07 15.85
CA LEU A 9 -5.38 -40.75 14.43
C LEU A 9 -4.96 -39.28 14.30
N ILE A 10 -3.69 -39.04 13.93
CA ILE A 10 -3.23 -37.71 13.55
C ILE A 10 -3.91 -37.42 12.22
N LEU A 11 -5.04 -36.71 12.25
CA LEU A 11 -5.59 -36.09 11.05
C LEU A 11 -4.49 -35.15 10.52
N PRO A 12 -4.21 -35.13 9.20
CA PRO A 12 -3.29 -34.14 8.67
C PRO A 12 -3.78 -32.77 9.13
N THR A 13 -2.89 -31.98 9.73
CA THR A 13 -3.18 -30.57 10.04
C THR A 13 -3.52 -29.92 8.71
N SER A 14 -4.82 -29.79 8.41
CA SER A 14 -5.26 -28.88 7.37
C SER A 14 -4.62 -27.55 7.71
N ALA A 15 -3.81 -27.00 6.80
CA ALA A 15 -3.34 -25.62 6.91
C ALA A 15 -4.61 -24.77 7.13
N PHE A 16 -4.72 -24.19 8.31
CA PHE A 16 -5.89 -23.38 8.65
C PHE A 16 -5.65 -22.03 8.00
N VAL A 17 -6.43 -21.71 6.97
CA VAL A 17 -6.39 -20.40 6.34
C VAL A 17 -6.74 -19.34 7.38
N ARG A 18 -5.86 -18.35 7.56
CA ARG A 18 -6.06 -17.29 8.54
C ARG A 18 -6.93 -16.20 7.93
N THR A 19 -8.23 -16.31 8.14
CA THR A 19 -9.19 -15.29 7.69
C THR A 19 -9.27 -14.13 8.68
N GLU A 20 -9.09 -12.90 8.19
CA GLU A 20 -9.28 -11.69 8.98
C GLU A 20 -10.03 -10.63 8.17
N ASN A 21 -10.96 -9.93 8.84
CA ASN A 21 -11.72 -8.84 8.24
C ASN A 21 -11.42 -7.53 8.98
N ARG A 22 -10.93 -6.52 8.26
CA ARG A 22 -10.63 -5.18 8.75
C ARG A 22 -11.55 -4.15 8.08
N SER A 23 -11.94 -3.12 8.82
CA SER A 23 -12.66 -1.97 8.27
C SER A 23 -11.94 -0.67 8.65
N VAL A 24 -11.78 0.23 7.68
CA VAL A 24 -11.09 1.52 7.84
C VAL A 24 -11.97 2.63 7.29
N SER A 25 -12.15 3.71 8.07
CA SER A 25 -12.99 4.85 7.71
C SER A 25 -12.23 6.17 7.57
N ASP A 26 -10.90 6.14 7.64
CA ASP A 26 -10.06 7.32 7.43
C ASP A 26 -10.13 7.72 5.95
N SER A 27 -10.16 9.03 5.69
CA SER A 27 -10.31 9.56 4.33
C SER A 27 -9.16 9.19 3.40
N SER A 28 -7.97 9.00 3.97
CA SER A 28 -6.75 8.55 3.29
C SER A 28 -5.86 7.76 4.25
N GLY A 29 -4.90 7.01 3.71
CA GLY A 29 -3.92 6.25 4.49
C GLY A 29 -3.18 5.21 3.66
N VAL A 30 -2.41 4.35 4.34
CA VAL A 30 -1.65 3.27 3.71
C VAL A 30 -2.01 1.92 4.33
N LEU A 31 -2.34 0.96 3.47
CA LEU A 31 -2.60 -0.43 3.83
C LEU A 31 -1.33 -1.25 3.58
N PHE A 32 -0.87 -1.94 4.60
CA PHE A 32 0.27 -2.83 4.55
C PHE A 32 -0.18 -4.29 4.53
N SER A 33 0.55 -5.13 3.80
CA SER A 33 0.49 -6.57 4.03
C SER A 33 0.98 -6.91 5.45
N PRO A 34 0.59 -8.06 6.01
CA PRO A 34 1.15 -8.52 7.29
C PRO A 34 2.66 -8.54 7.25
N ASN A 35 3.27 -8.21 8.40
CA ASN A 35 4.71 -8.20 8.63
C ASN A 35 5.54 -7.21 7.78
N TYR A 36 4.92 -6.45 6.86
CA TYR A 36 5.64 -5.47 6.04
C TYR A 36 6.51 -4.54 6.91
N PRO A 37 7.78 -4.30 6.56
CA PRO A 37 8.44 -4.64 5.29
C PRO A 37 9.07 -6.04 5.20
N ASP A 38 8.91 -6.88 6.23
CA ASP A 38 9.29 -8.29 6.18
C ASP A 38 8.28 -9.11 5.37
N ASN A 39 8.62 -10.38 5.11
CA ASN A 39 7.77 -11.22 4.30
C ASN A 39 6.42 -11.54 4.99
N TYR A 40 5.34 -11.56 4.20
CA TYR A 40 4.04 -12.02 4.69
C TYR A 40 4.05 -13.53 4.99
N ASP A 41 3.03 -14.02 5.70
CA ASP A 41 2.87 -15.44 5.99
C ASP A 41 2.14 -16.19 4.86
N ASP A 42 2.38 -17.50 4.74
CA ASP A 42 1.59 -18.38 3.88
C ASP A 42 0.16 -18.58 4.44
N ASN A 43 -0.78 -19.01 3.60
CA ASN A 43 -2.17 -19.38 3.94
C ASN A 43 -3.02 -18.25 4.53
N LEU A 44 -2.90 -17.04 4.00
CA LEU A 44 -3.70 -15.88 4.39
C LEU A 44 -4.96 -15.75 3.53
N ASP A 45 -6.02 -15.21 4.12
CA ASP A 45 -7.23 -14.76 3.41
C ASP A 45 -7.82 -13.54 4.12
N GLN A 46 -7.23 -12.38 3.88
CA GLN A 46 -7.53 -11.16 4.62
C GLN A 46 -8.34 -10.18 3.78
N PHE A 47 -9.44 -9.67 4.33
CA PHE A 47 -10.26 -8.65 3.71
C PHE A 47 -10.10 -7.32 4.45
N THR A 48 -9.84 -6.25 3.71
CA THR A 48 -9.88 -4.88 4.23
C THR A 48 -10.90 -4.07 3.46
N THR A 49 -11.92 -3.57 4.15
CA THR A 49 -12.90 -2.62 3.61
C THR A 49 -12.46 -1.20 3.94
N ILE A 50 -12.24 -0.38 2.92
CA ILE A 50 -11.95 1.05 3.06
C ILE A 50 -13.19 1.83 2.65
N THR A 51 -13.62 2.77 3.48
CA THR A 51 -14.74 3.67 3.19
C THR A 51 -14.28 5.11 3.33
N VAL A 52 -14.31 5.86 2.23
CA VAL A 52 -14.09 7.31 2.21
C VAL A 52 -15.42 8.07 2.30
N PRO A 53 -15.43 9.36 2.69
CA PRO A 53 -16.66 10.14 2.80
C PRO A 53 -17.48 10.15 1.51
N VAL A 54 -18.80 10.07 1.64
CA VAL A 54 -19.75 10.14 0.53
C VAL A 54 -19.51 11.40 -0.31
N GLY A 55 -19.57 11.26 -1.63
CA GLY A 55 -19.22 12.32 -2.59
C GLY A 55 -17.79 12.23 -3.14
N ASN A 56 -16.96 11.34 -2.56
CA ASN A 56 -15.67 10.95 -3.13
C ASN A 56 -15.75 9.55 -3.72
N SER A 57 -14.86 9.21 -4.65
CA SER A 57 -14.43 7.83 -4.91
C SER A 57 -13.04 7.59 -4.32
N VAL A 58 -12.51 6.37 -4.47
CA VAL A 58 -11.19 6.01 -3.96
C VAL A 58 -10.17 5.98 -5.10
N ILE A 59 -9.00 6.57 -4.88
CA ILE A 59 -7.79 6.31 -5.67
C ILE A 59 -6.94 5.35 -4.86
N LEU A 60 -6.49 4.25 -5.47
CA LEU A 60 -5.48 3.38 -4.90
C LEU A 60 -4.15 3.59 -5.62
N THR A 61 -3.05 3.68 -4.88
CA THR A 61 -1.70 3.74 -5.44
C THR A 61 -0.80 2.70 -4.77
N PHE A 62 -0.17 1.84 -5.57
CA PHE A 62 0.73 0.80 -5.06
C PHE A 62 2.13 1.36 -4.87
N LEU A 63 2.46 1.72 -3.62
CA LEU A 63 3.74 2.30 -3.24
C LEU A 63 4.87 1.27 -3.24
N ASP A 64 4.55 0.04 -2.85
CA ASP A 64 5.39 -1.14 -3.00
C ASP A 64 4.46 -2.32 -3.20
N PHE A 65 4.87 -3.27 -4.04
CA PHE A 65 4.07 -4.44 -4.33
C PHE A 65 4.97 -5.52 -4.92
N PHE A 66 5.13 -6.61 -4.18
CA PHE A 66 5.79 -7.81 -4.66
C PHE A 66 5.26 -9.03 -3.93
N THR A 67 4.48 -9.84 -4.65
CA THR A 67 3.89 -11.10 -4.21
C THR A 67 4.40 -12.24 -5.08
N GLU A 68 4.13 -13.49 -4.70
CA GLU A 68 4.38 -14.61 -5.60
C GLU A 68 3.51 -14.50 -6.86
N GLN A 69 4.14 -14.51 -8.03
CA GLN A 69 3.46 -14.34 -9.31
C GLN A 69 2.45 -15.47 -9.54
N ASP A 70 1.20 -15.11 -9.82
CA ASP A 70 0.07 -15.99 -10.16
C ASP A 70 -0.48 -16.90 -9.04
N TYR A 71 0.17 -16.97 -7.88
CA TYR A 71 -0.27 -17.78 -6.73
C TYR A 71 -0.85 -16.90 -5.62
N ASP A 72 -0.10 -15.88 -5.22
CA ASP A 72 -0.50 -14.93 -4.19
C ASP A 72 -1.04 -13.67 -4.84
N HIS A 73 -2.23 -13.24 -4.41
CA HIS A 73 -2.95 -12.19 -5.12
C HIS A 73 -3.59 -11.17 -4.18
N VAL A 74 -3.64 -9.93 -4.69
CA VAL A 74 -4.44 -8.85 -4.15
C VAL A 74 -5.62 -8.61 -5.10
N ASP A 75 -6.79 -9.01 -4.63
CA ASP A 75 -8.08 -8.81 -5.29
C ASP A 75 -8.68 -7.47 -4.86
N ILE A 76 -9.20 -6.71 -5.82
CA ILE A 76 -9.81 -5.41 -5.57
C ILE A 76 -11.25 -5.41 -6.09
N TYR A 77 -12.17 -5.07 -5.19
CA TYR A 77 -13.59 -4.90 -5.46
C TYR A 77 -13.94 -3.42 -5.36
N ASP A 78 -14.26 -2.78 -6.49
CA ASP A 78 -14.82 -1.43 -6.57
C ASP A 78 -16.28 -1.46 -6.10
N GLY A 79 -16.50 -1.17 -4.82
CA GLY A 79 -17.76 -1.38 -4.11
C GLY A 79 -17.61 -2.27 -2.89
N GLY A 80 -18.74 -2.54 -2.21
CA GLY A 80 -18.79 -3.41 -1.04
C GLY A 80 -19.20 -4.86 -1.33
N ASP A 81 -19.43 -5.21 -2.60
CA ASP A 81 -19.89 -6.55 -2.99
C ASP A 81 -18.71 -7.45 -3.35
N THR A 82 -18.41 -8.42 -2.47
CA THR A 82 -17.38 -9.45 -2.67
C THR A 82 -17.94 -10.77 -3.20
N THR A 83 -19.23 -10.83 -3.53
CA THR A 83 -19.86 -12.05 -4.10
C THR A 83 -19.67 -12.14 -5.62
N LYS A 84 -19.34 -11.01 -6.26
CA LYS A 84 -18.91 -10.95 -7.67
C LYS A 84 -17.44 -11.36 -7.81
N ASN A 85 -17.00 -11.49 -9.06
CA ASN A 85 -15.56 -11.56 -9.35
C ASN A 85 -14.89 -10.23 -9.00
N PRO A 86 -13.61 -10.24 -8.57
CA PRO A 86 -12.85 -9.01 -8.37
C PRO A 86 -12.78 -8.19 -9.66
N ASP A 87 -12.82 -6.86 -9.53
CA ASP A 87 -12.71 -5.95 -10.68
C ASP A 87 -11.26 -5.84 -11.16
N PHE A 88 -10.30 -5.98 -10.24
CA PHE A 88 -8.88 -6.05 -10.53
C PHE A 88 -8.19 -7.13 -9.68
N VAL A 89 -7.19 -7.78 -10.26
CA VAL A 89 -6.38 -8.82 -9.60
C VAL A 89 -4.91 -8.51 -9.89
N PHE A 90 -4.08 -8.48 -8.84
CA PHE A 90 -2.64 -8.23 -8.94
C PHE A 90 -1.85 -9.34 -8.27
N SER A 91 -0.76 -9.76 -8.91
CA SER A 91 0.24 -10.69 -8.39
C SER A 91 1.61 -10.33 -8.98
N GLY A 92 2.70 -10.81 -8.37
CA GLY A 92 4.06 -10.48 -8.82
C GLY A 92 4.45 -9.05 -8.46
N ASP A 93 5.17 -8.36 -9.35
CA ASP A 93 5.51 -6.94 -9.20
C ASP A 93 4.44 -6.06 -9.87
N ALA A 94 3.82 -5.19 -9.08
CA ALA A 94 2.82 -4.24 -9.55
C ALA A 94 3.04 -2.82 -9.02
N ALA A 95 4.21 -2.52 -8.44
CA ALA A 95 4.44 -1.22 -7.83
C ALA A 95 4.39 -0.08 -8.87
N GLY A 96 3.92 1.07 -8.43
CA GLY A 96 3.66 2.23 -9.28
C GLY A 96 2.34 2.14 -10.05
N SER A 97 1.61 1.03 -9.97
CA SER A 97 0.23 0.97 -10.48
C SER A 97 -0.68 1.89 -9.66
N ALA A 98 -1.68 2.47 -10.32
CA ALA A 98 -2.70 3.28 -9.68
C ALA A 98 -4.07 2.98 -10.28
N LEU A 99 -5.10 2.98 -9.44
CA LEU A 99 -6.48 2.71 -9.81
C LEU A 99 -7.38 3.87 -9.39
N ASN A 100 -8.15 4.39 -10.34
CA ASN A 100 -9.22 5.35 -10.07
C ASN A 100 -10.54 4.58 -9.98
N LEU A 101 -10.97 4.27 -8.76
CA LEU A 101 -12.21 3.55 -8.51
C LEU A 101 -13.42 4.48 -8.62
N THR A 102 -14.60 3.90 -8.75
CA THR A 102 -15.86 4.62 -8.95
C THR A 102 -16.68 4.74 -7.67
N SER A 103 -16.52 3.82 -6.73
CA SER A 103 -17.22 3.78 -5.44
C SER A 103 -16.46 4.56 -4.36
N ASN A 104 -17.18 4.97 -3.31
CA ASN A 104 -16.59 5.49 -2.07
C ASN A 104 -16.20 4.36 -1.09
N ILE A 105 -16.50 3.12 -1.46
CA ILE A 105 -16.16 1.89 -0.73
C ILE A 105 -15.33 1.02 -1.66
N VAL A 106 -14.22 0.50 -1.16
CA VAL A 106 -13.43 -0.55 -1.81
C VAL A 106 -13.18 -1.67 -0.82
N VAL A 107 -13.24 -2.91 -1.30
CA VAL A 107 -12.75 -4.07 -0.56
C VAL A 107 -11.48 -4.57 -1.22
N ILE A 108 -10.41 -4.71 -0.45
CA ILE A 108 -9.14 -5.29 -0.86
C ILE A 108 -9.02 -6.63 -0.15
N ARG A 109 -8.83 -7.71 -0.91
CA ARG A 109 -8.58 -9.04 -0.35
C ARG A 109 -7.16 -9.47 -0.70
N PHE A 110 -6.39 -9.85 0.31
CA PHE A 110 -5.07 -10.45 0.13
C PHE A 110 -5.14 -11.93 0.47
N SER A 111 -4.83 -12.78 -0.52
CA SER A 111 -4.86 -14.23 -0.39
C SER A 111 -3.49 -14.80 -0.72
N THR A 112 -2.99 -15.70 0.11
CA THR A 112 -1.73 -16.42 -0.12
C THR A 112 -1.92 -17.93 -0.09
N ASP A 113 -1.10 -18.65 -0.85
CA ASP A 113 -1.16 -20.11 -0.95
C ASP A 113 -0.34 -20.80 0.18
N MET A 114 0.00 -22.08 0.03
CA MET A 114 0.71 -22.82 1.08
C MET A 114 2.21 -22.52 1.19
N ILE A 115 2.84 -22.01 0.12
CA ILE A 115 4.29 -21.83 0.03
C ILE A 115 4.67 -20.74 -0.97
N GLY A 116 5.27 -19.65 -0.51
CA GLY A 116 5.81 -18.69 -1.48
C GLY A 116 5.82 -17.27 -0.99
N VAL A 117 6.49 -17.01 0.13
CA VAL A 117 6.41 -15.68 0.73
C VAL A 117 7.28 -14.64 0.02
N ALA A 118 6.79 -13.40 0.03
CA ALA A 118 7.49 -12.23 -0.47
C ALA A 118 7.24 -11.03 0.46
N ARG A 119 7.86 -9.88 0.16
CA ARG A 119 7.76 -8.67 1.00
C ARG A 119 6.35 -8.06 1.05
N GLY A 120 5.46 -8.46 0.13
CA GLY A 120 4.07 -8.02 0.13
C GLY A 120 3.89 -6.61 -0.43
N PHE A 121 3.07 -5.78 0.22
CA PHE A 121 2.64 -4.51 -0.35
C PHE A 121 2.47 -3.38 0.66
N ALA A 122 2.55 -2.17 0.11
CA ALA A 122 2.10 -0.91 0.71
C ALA A 122 1.19 -0.21 -0.31
N ILE A 123 -0.11 -0.14 -0.02
CA ILE A 123 -1.15 0.43 -0.90
C ILE A 123 -1.73 1.67 -0.26
N GLU A 124 -1.47 2.84 -0.85
CA GLU A 124 -2.08 4.10 -0.45
C GLU A 124 -3.52 4.20 -0.96
N TRP A 125 -4.43 4.72 -0.13
CA TRP A 125 -5.74 5.17 -0.59
C TRP A 125 -5.91 6.65 -0.33
N ASP A 126 -6.51 7.33 -1.30
CA ASP A 126 -6.88 8.74 -1.22
C ASP A 126 -8.31 8.98 -1.70
N PRO A 127 -8.99 10.02 -1.20
CA PRO A 127 -10.30 10.38 -1.67
C PRO A 127 -10.19 11.17 -2.98
N ASN A 128 -11.01 10.81 -3.96
CA ASN A 128 -11.18 11.53 -5.21
C ASN A 128 -12.57 12.18 -5.28
N PRO A 129 -12.71 13.48 -4.99
CA PRO A 129 -14.01 14.14 -5.01
C PRO A 129 -14.66 14.08 -6.40
N LYS A 130 -15.89 13.54 -6.50
CA LYS A 130 -16.59 13.37 -7.79
C LYS A 130 -17.03 14.70 -8.40
N ASP A 131 -17.36 15.67 -7.54
CA ASP A 131 -17.97 16.94 -7.93
C ASP A 131 -16.99 18.12 -7.90
N LYS A 132 -15.71 17.88 -7.58
CA LYS A 132 -14.69 18.94 -7.64
C LYS A 132 -13.70 18.62 -8.75
N PRO A 133 -13.39 19.59 -9.62
CA PRO A 133 -12.25 19.43 -10.51
C PRO A 133 -11.01 19.17 -9.66
N PHE A 134 -10.20 18.20 -10.10
CA PHE A 134 -8.90 17.92 -9.52
C PHE A 134 -8.15 19.24 -9.29
N GLN A 135 -7.82 19.52 -8.03
CA GLN A 135 -7.15 20.76 -7.67
C GLN A 135 -5.67 20.60 -8.00
N VAL A 136 -5.26 21.17 -9.13
CA VAL A 136 -3.85 21.20 -9.53
C VAL A 136 -3.04 21.93 -8.45
N LYS A 137 -2.19 21.19 -7.75
CA LYS A 137 -1.22 21.70 -6.77
C LYS A 137 0.03 22.15 -7.54
N ASN A 138 0.33 23.45 -7.45
CA ASN A 138 1.54 24.05 -8.05
C ASN A 138 2.73 24.08 -7.07
N SER A 139 2.61 23.42 -5.91
CA SER A 139 3.60 23.39 -4.85
C SER A 139 3.54 22.06 -4.10
N CYS A 140 4.64 21.67 -3.49
CA CYS A 140 4.70 20.47 -2.66
C CYS A 140 4.14 20.68 -1.27
N GLU A 141 3.60 19.60 -0.71
CA GLU A 141 3.23 19.55 0.70
C GLU A 141 4.47 19.24 1.54
N PRO A 142 4.60 19.86 2.72
CA PRO A 142 5.71 19.55 3.62
C PRO A 142 5.59 18.12 4.14
N ALA A 143 6.74 17.47 4.39
CA ALA A 143 6.75 16.17 5.02
C ALA A 143 6.06 16.21 6.41
N PRO A 144 5.33 15.15 6.80
CA PRO A 144 4.78 15.01 8.14
C PRO A 144 5.86 15.20 9.20
N LYS A 145 5.58 16.07 10.19
CA LYS A 145 6.49 16.35 11.31
C LYS A 145 6.20 15.46 12.50
N ASN A 146 7.23 15.09 13.26
CA ASN A 146 7.14 14.30 14.49
C ASN A 146 6.40 12.96 14.31
N SER A 147 6.53 12.34 13.13
CA SER A 147 5.93 11.05 12.85
C SER A 147 7.01 9.98 12.69
N THR A 148 6.78 8.80 13.25
CA THR A 148 7.61 7.61 13.01
C THR A 148 7.35 7.02 11.63
N PHE A 149 6.35 7.52 10.92
CA PHE A 149 5.94 7.01 9.63
C PHE A 149 5.29 8.12 8.80
N GLY A 150 5.44 8.11 7.47
CA GLY A 150 4.68 9.03 6.64
C GLY A 150 5.00 8.93 5.17
N LEU A 151 4.33 9.79 4.42
CA LEU A 151 4.40 9.87 2.97
C LEU A 151 4.88 11.25 2.55
N ILE A 152 5.69 11.28 1.50
CA ILE A 152 5.99 12.48 0.73
C ILE A 152 5.67 12.20 -0.73
N THR A 153 5.00 13.14 -1.39
CA THR A 153 4.59 12.99 -2.78
C THR A 153 5.00 14.22 -3.59
N SER A 154 5.36 14.04 -4.85
CA SER A 154 5.37 15.16 -5.79
C SER A 154 3.97 15.75 -5.91
N PRO A 155 3.82 17.05 -6.25
CA PRO A 155 2.50 17.64 -6.39
C PRO A 155 1.73 16.90 -7.47
N ASN A 156 0.44 16.74 -7.22
CA ASN A 156 -0.52 16.05 -8.08
C ASN A 156 -0.40 14.54 -8.20
N PHE A 157 0.59 13.88 -7.58
CA PHE A 157 0.69 12.42 -7.61
C PHE A 157 -0.67 11.76 -7.26
N PRO A 158 -1.14 10.72 -7.99
CA PRO A 158 -0.44 9.98 -9.06
C PRO A 158 -0.51 10.64 -10.46
N TYR A 159 -1.06 11.84 -10.56
CA TYR A 159 -1.08 12.62 -11.79
C TYR A 159 0.20 13.44 -11.99
N ASN A 160 0.27 14.06 -13.15
CA ASN A 160 1.43 14.78 -13.64
C ASN A 160 1.85 15.97 -12.75
N TYR A 161 3.11 15.98 -12.30
CA TYR A 161 3.68 17.10 -11.53
C TYR A 161 3.86 18.37 -12.38
N PRO A 162 3.79 19.58 -11.82
CA PRO A 162 4.01 20.81 -12.59
C PRO A 162 5.48 21.00 -12.99
N ASN A 163 5.72 21.68 -14.11
CA ASN A 163 7.07 22.06 -14.55
C ASN A 163 7.64 23.20 -13.67
N ASN A 164 8.96 23.32 -13.61
CA ASN A 164 9.70 24.37 -12.91
C ASN A 164 9.43 24.46 -11.40
N ILE A 165 9.30 23.33 -10.72
CA ILE A 165 9.18 23.29 -9.26
C ILE A 165 10.44 22.72 -8.63
N GLN A 166 10.72 23.19 -7.41
CA GLN A 166 11.70 22.60 -6.52
C GLN A 166 11.09 22.41 -5.14
N CYS A 167 11.12 21.18 -4.67
CA CYS A 167 10.54 20.78 -3.41
C CYS A 167 11.61 20.24 -2.48
N ASN A 168 11.55 20.71 -1.23
CA ASN A 168 12.53 20.41 -0.21
C ASN A 168 11.80 19.73 0.94
N TYR A 169 11.99 18.42 1.08
CA TYR A 169 11.41 17.64 2.17
C TYR A 169 12.45 17.44 3.25
N LEU A 170 12.16 17.93 4.46
CA LEU A 170 12.94 17.65 5.66
C LEU A 170 12.17 16.67 6.51
N ILE A 171 12.70 15.46 6.64
CA ILE A 171 12.09 14.37 7.40
C ILE A 171 12.94 14.19 8.65
N THR A 172 12.35 14.35 9.83
CA THR A 172 13.04 14.29 11.12
C THR A 172 12.51 13.11 11.93
N THR A 173 13.29 12.02 12.02
CA THR A 173 12.99 10.79 12.79
C THR A 173 14.27 10.39 13.56
N THR A 174 14.29 9.35 14.39
CA THR A 174 15.54 8.95 15.11
C THR A 174 16.55 8.22 14.20
N LYS A 175 16.03 7.44 13.25
CA LYS A 175 16.69 6.67 12.17
C LYS A 175 15.59 6.35 11.16
N SER A 176 15.82 6.35 9.85
CA SER A 176 14.74 6.10 8.89
C SER A 176 15.12 5.27 7.67
N ARG A 177 14.16 4.45 7.21
CA ARG A 177 14.15 3.79 5.91
C ARG A 177 13.16 4.51 5.00
N TYR A 178 13.56 4.72 3.76
CA TYR A 178 12.73 5.32 2.71
C TYR A 178 12.51 4.28 1.62
N SER A 179 11.29 4.21 1.07
CA SER A 179 10.96 3.43 -0.11
C SER A 179 9.99 4.24 -0.97
N GLY A 180 10.21 4.35 -2.28
CA GLY A 180 9.33 5.16 -3.13
C GLY A 180 9.25 4.69 -4.58
N THR A 181 8.16 5.09 -5.23
CA THR A 181 7.87 4.85 -6.64
C THR A 181 7.80 6.18 -7.41
N PRO A 182 8.14 6.21 -8.71
CA PRO A 182 8.54 5.12 -9.59
C PRO A 182 10.06 4.94 -9.55
N GLY A 183 10.52 3.68 -9.47
CA GLY A 183 11.95 3.37 -9.58
C GLY A 183 12.68 3.09 -8.25
N PHE A 184 11.98 2.56 -7.25
CA PHE A 184 12.51 1.87 -6.07
C PHE A 184 13.94 2.24 -5.69
N PHE A 185 14.11 3.40 -5.05
CA PHE A 185 15.29 3.60 -4.22
C PHE A 185 14.89 3.32 -2.79
N SER A 186 15.62 2.42 -2.13
CA SER A 186 15.63 2.38 -0.67
C SER A 186 16.85 3.15 -0.18
N VAL A 187 16.60 4.16 0.64
CA VAL A 187 17.67 4.91 1.30
C VAL A 187 17.50 4.68 2.79
N ASN A 188 18.59 4.29 3.46
CA ASN A 188 18.64 4.22 4.91
C ASN A 188 19.42 5.43 5.41
N SER A 189 18.82 6.22 6.30
CA SER A 189 19.52 7.28 7.03
C SER A 189 19.90 6.77 8.41
N THR A 190 21.18 6.90 8.76
CA THR A 190 21.69 6.63 10.12
C THR A 190 21.57 7.84 11.04
N GLY A 191 21.23 9.02 10.48
CA GLY A 191 21.05 10.26 11.22
C GLY A 191 19.59 10.52 11.57
N SER A 192 19.36 11.48 12.46
CA SER A 192 18.01 11.85 12.91
C SER A 192 17.24 12.73 11.91
N SER A 193 17.73 12.86 10.68
CA SER A 193 17.08 13.62 9.62
C SER A 193 17.48 13.10 8.23
N LEU A 194 16.56 13.14 7.28
CA LEU A 194 16.84 13.03 5.86
C LEU A 194 16.31 14.27 5.13
N PHE A 195 17.09 14.76 4.18
CA PHE A 195 16.69 15.83 3.29
C PHE A 195 16.54 15.31 1.86
N ILE A 196 15.35 15.44 1.29
CA ILE A 196 15.04 15.01 -0.08
C ILE A 196 14.70 16.25 -0.91
N VAL A 197 15.30 16.34 -2.10
CA VAL A 197 15.00 17.40 -3.07
C VAL A 197 14.38 16.77 -4.31
N PHE A 198 13.22 17.26 -4.71
CA PHE A 198 12.60 16.96 -5.99
C PHE A 198 12.60 18.21 -6.86
N SER A 199 13.09 18.10 -8.09
CA SER A 199 13.14 19.20 -9.05
C SER A 199 12.55 18.75 -10.38
N SER A 200 11.67 19.56 -10.97
CA SER A 200 11.15 19.33 -12.33
C SER A 200 11.77 20.29 -13.34
N ASP A 201 11.85 19.84 -14.60
CA ASP A 201 12.34 20.65 -15.70
C ASP A 201 11.24 21.63 -16.20
N LEU A 202 11.52 22.37 -17.28
CA LEU A 202 10.60 23.38 -17.83
C LEU A 202 9.53 22.81 -18.78
N GLN A 203 9.67 21.58 -19.27
CA GLN A 203 8.93 21.08 -20.44
C GLN A 203 8.22 19.74 -20.20
N ASN A 204 8.82 18.81 -19.46
CA ASN A 204 8.33 17.46 -19.29
C ASN A 204 7.71 17.25 -17.91
N SER A 205 6.60 16.53 -17.92
CA SER A 205 5.86 16.16 -16.74
C SER A 205 5.42 14.70 -16.83
N TYR A 206 5.52 14.01 -15.70
CA TYR A 206 5.12 12.61 -15.52
C TYR A 206 4.37 12.48 -14.21
N SER A 207 3.81 11.30 -13.93
CA SER A 207 3.02 10.98 -12.73
C SER A 207 3.70 11.33 -11.40
N GLY A 208 5.01 11.57 -11.42
CA GLY A 208 5.77 12.00 -10.25
C GLY A 208 6.07 10.84 -9.34
N PHE A 209 6.22 11.10 -8.04
CA PHE A 209 6.59 10.10 -7.05
C PHE A 209 5.71 10.13 -5.80
N SER A 210 5.62 8.98 -5.14
CA SER A 210 5.24 8.85 -3.73
C SER A 210 6.31 8.04 -3.02
N ALA A 211 6.78 8.53 -1.88
CA ALA A 211 7.77 7.87 -1.06
C ALA A 211 7.32 7.76 0.38
N LEU A 212 7.33 6.52 0.84
CA LEU A 212 7.12 6.10 2.21
C LEU A 212 8.40 6.33 3.01
N PHE A 213 8.25 6.82 4.24
CA PHE A 213 9.30 6.76 5.23
C PHE A 213 8.82 6.11 6.51
N GLU A 214 9.70 5.37 7.13
CA GLU A 214 9.49 4.72 8.42
C GLU A 214 10.71 4.95 9.30
N SER A 215 10.46 5.14 10.60
CA SER A 215 11.48 5.20 11.62
C SER A 215 11.84 3.79 12.06
N ILE A 216 13.13 3.45 12.02
CA ILE A 216 13.63 2.12 12.37
C ILE A 216 14.44 2.22 13.65
N ASP A 217 14.07 1.51 14.72
CA ASP A 217 14.80 1.53 15.99
C ASP A 217 16.16 0.80 15.92
#